data_AF-A0A3D3ZWG8-F1
#
_entry.id   AF-A0A3D3ZWG8-F1
#
_cell.length_a   1.000
_cell.length_b   1.000
_cell.length_c   1.000
_cell.angle_alpha   90.00
_cell.angle_beta   90.00
_cell.angle_gamma   90.00
#
_symmetry.space_group_name_H-M   'P 1'
#
loop_
_entity.id
_entity.type
_entity.pdbx_description
1 polymer ?
#
loop_
_entity_poly.entity_id
_entity_poly.type
_entity_poly.pdbx_seq_one_letter_code
_entity_poly.pdbx_strand_id
1 'polypeptide(L)' 'MWRELPLTRATLIERGLRVHGVWTTHKGLDTPDIVHVHWQGDANRHEIKVARHIIVGRKIYNVFPGDDRPWE' A
#
# COMPACT_ATOMS: atom_id res chain seq x y z
N MET A 1 -4.12 -13.05 -6.63
CA MET A 1 -3.01 -12.62 -7.52
C MET A 1 -2.79 -11.14 -7.26
N TRP A 2 -1.57 -10.75 -6.90
CA TRP A 2 -1.25 -9.35 -6.61
C TRP A 2 -1.09 -8.55 -7.90
N ARG A 3 -1.56 -7.30 -7.88
CA ARG A 3 -1.44 -6.33 -8.96
C ARG A 3 -0.81 -5.06 -8.43
N GLU A 4 0.21 -4.55 -9.12
CA GLU A 4 0.84 -3.29 -8.75
C GLU A 4 -0.10 -2.09 -9.00
N LEU A 5 -0.05 -1.09 -8.10
CA LEU A 5 -0.75 0.18 -8.18
C LEU A 5 0.26 1.33 -8.40
N PRO A 6 0.79 1.50 -9.62
CA PRO A 6 1.85 2.48 -9.90
C PRO A 6 1.43 3.92 -9.63
N LEU A 7 0.17 4.28 -9.88
CA LEU A 7 -0.35 5.63 -9.57
C LEU A 7 -0.42 5.89 -8.07
N THR A 8 -0.74 4.88 -7.26
CA THR A 8 -0.73 5.02 -5.79
C THR A 8 0.69 5.16 -5.28
N ARG A 9 1.63 4.34 -5.80
CA ARG A 9 3.06 4.49 -5.50
C ARG A 9 3.55 5.91 -5.78
N ALA A 10 3.27 6.45 -6.98
CA ALA A 10 3.67 7.81 -7.35
C ALA A 10 3.12 8.85 -6.37
N THR A 11 1.83 8.78 -6.03
CA THR A 11 1.21 9.68 -5.05
C THR A 11 1.86 9.58 -3.66
N LEU A 12 2.26 8.38 -3.21
CA LEU A 12 2.97 8.24 -1.93
C LEU A 12 4.35 8.90 -1.98
N ILE A 13 5.11 8.70 -3.06
CA ILE A 13 6.42 9.32 -3.26
C ILE A 13 6.31 10.85 -3.32
N GLU A 14 5.33 11.40 -4.04
CA GLU A 14 5.03 12.84 -4.10
C GLU A 14 4.73 13.44 -2.71
N ARG A 15 4.21 12.62 -1.79
CA ARG A 15 3.93 12.99 -0.40
C ARG A 15 5.13 12.80 0.53
N GLY A 16 6.31 12.50 -0.02
CA GLY A 16 7.56 12.33 0.72
C GLY A 16 7.74 10.95 1.37
N LEU A 17 6.92 9.96 1.01
CA LEU A 17 7.02 8.61 1.58
C LEU A 17 8.07 7.77 0.83
N ARG A 18 8.85 7.02 1.60
CA ARG A 18 9.92 6.15 1.08
C ARG A 18 9.38 4.75 0.78
N VAL A 19 8.83 4.57 -0.42
CA VAL A 19 8.23 3.29 -0.84
C VAL A 19 8.93 2.70 -2.06
N HIS A 20 9.10 1.38 -2.07
CA HIS A 20 9.53 0.62 -3.24
C HIS A 20 8.35 0.38 -4.20
N GLY A 21 7.17 0.09 -3.64
CA GLY A 21 5.96 -0.09 -4.45
C GLY A 21 4.69 -0.28 -3.63
N VAL A 22 3.59 -0.43 -4.34
CA VAL A 22 2.25 -0.64 -3.78
C VAL A 22 1.55 -1.70 -4.59
N TRP A 23 0.99 -2.72 -3.93
CA TRP A 23 0.27 -3.80 -4.58
C TRP A 23 -1.09 -3.98 -3.95
N THR A 24 -2.06 -4.40 -4.74
CA THR A 24 -3.38 -4.80 -4.28
C THR A 24 -3.65 -6.25 -4.63
N THR A 25 -4.43 -6.94 -3.79
CA THR A 25 -5.05 -8.21 -4.17
C THR A 25 -6.54 -8.14 -3.86
N HIS A 26 -7.32 -8.64 -4.80
CA HIS A 26 -8.76 -8.79 -4.63
C HIS A 26 -9.06 -10.13 -3.94
N LYS A 27 -9.91 -10.13 -2.91
CA LYS A 27 -10.39 -11.34 -2.22
C LYS A 27 -11.89 -11.55 -2.49
N GLY A 28 -12.27 -11.68 -3.76
CA GLY A 28 -13.67 -11.92 -4.16
C GLY A 28 -14.59 -10.73 -3.96
N LEU A 29 -15.86 -10.87 -4.37
CA LEU A 29 -16.82 -9.78 -4.53
C LEU A 29 -17.13 -8.98 -3.24
N ASP A 30 -17.05 -9.64 -2.07
CA ASP A 30 -17.47 -9.05 -0.78
C ASP A 30 -16.30 -8.65 0.14
N THR A 31 -15.05 -8.96 -0.23
CA THR A 31 -13.90 -8.61 0.62
C THR A 31 -13.23 -7.35 0.09
N PRO A 32 -12.99 -6.34 0.94
CA PRO A 32 -12.28 -5.14 0.50
C PRO A 32 -10.88 -5.47 0.01
N ASP A 33 -10.44 -4.75 -1.03
CA ASP A 33 -9.09 -4.86 -1.56
C ASP A 33 -8.05 -4.69 -0.45
N ILE A 34 -7.12 -5.65 -0.38
CA ILE A 34 -5.98 -5.58 0.52
C ILE A 34 -4.87 -4.88 -0.23
N VAL A 35 -4.32 -3.81 0.34
CA VAL A 35 -3.12 -3.18 -0.18
C VAL A 35 -1.92 -3.45 0.70
N HIS A 36 -0.83 -3.75 0.04
CA HIS A 36 0.49 -3.88 0.62
C HIS A 36 1.36 -2.72 0.12
N VAL A 37 2.06 -2.07 1.05
CA VAL A 37 3.02 -1.01 0.74
C VAL A 37 4.39 -1.53 1.16
N HIS A 38 5.27 -1.70 0.18
CA HIS A 38 6.66 -2.09 0.43
C HIS A 38 7.47 -0.81 0.64
N TRP A 39 8.06 -0.69 1.83
CA TRP A 39 8.80 0.48 2.26
C TRP A 39 10.29 0.31 1.96
N GLN A 40 11.03 1.40 1.76
CA GLN A 40 12.49 1.35 1.54
C GLN A 40 13.29 1.14 2.84
N GLY A 41 12.67 0.53 3.85
CA GLY A 41 13.14 0.41 5.23
C GLY A 41 11.98 0.58 6.22
N ASP A 42 12.29 0.69 7.51
CA ASP A 42 11.27 0.81 8.54
C ASP A 42 10.42 2.08 8.37
N ALA A 43 9.13 1.87 8.14
CA ALA A 43 8.14 2.93 8.07
C ALA A 43 7.75 3.38 9.47
N ASN A 44 7.87 4.68 9.74
CA ASN A 44 7.42 5.22 11.02
C ASN A 44 5.88 5.31 11.09
N ARG A 45 5.34 5.49 12.30
CA ARG A 45 3.89 5.56 12.54
C ARG A 45 3.19 6.67 11.74
N HIS A 46 3.88 7.77 11.47
CA HIS A 46 3.35 8.87 10.66
C HIS A 46 3.27 8.47 9.18
N GLU A 47 4.33 7.89 8.63
CA GLU A 47 4.38 7.38 7.25
C GLU A 47 3.24 6.37 7.00
N ILE A 48 3.04 5.43 7.91
CA ILE A 48 1.94 4.45 7.87
C ILE A 48 0.57 5.16 7.88
N LYS A 49 0.39 6.19 8.72
CA LYS A 49 -0.88 6.93 8.83
C LYS A 49 -1.18 7.71 7.55
N VAL A 50 -0.18 8.36 6.96
CA VAL A 50 -0.31 9.11 5.70
C VAL A 50 -0.64 8.15 4.55
N ALA A 51 0.09 7.04 4.43
CA ALA A 51 -0.18 6.02 3.42
C ALA A 51 -1.60 5.46 3.55
N ARG A 52 -2.02 5.09 4.77
CA ARG A 52 -3.40 4.65 5.03
C ARG A 52 -4.43 5.68 4.61
N HIS A 53 -4.24 6.96 4.92
CA HIS A 53 -5.20 8.00 4.53
C HIS A 53 -5.35 8.13 3.01
N ILE A 54 -4.23 8.11 2.27
CA ILE A 54 -4.21 8.20 0.80
C ILE A 54 -4.86 6.95 0.17
N ILE A 55 -4.58 5.77 0.73
CA ILE A 55 -5.08 4.48 0.25
C ILE A 55 -6.56 4.28 0.58
N VAL A 56 -7.01 4.63 1.79
CA VAL A 56 -8.42 4.57 2.22
C VAL A 56 -9.29 5.58 1.46
N GLY A 57 -8.75 6.75 1.11
CA GLY A 57 -9.41 7.69 0.21
C GLY A 57 -9.76 7.10 -1.17
N ARG A 58 -9.12 5.97 -1.54
CA ARG A 58 -9.41 5.18 -2.75
C ARG A 58 -10.24 3.91 -2.48
N LYS A 59 -10.91 3.78 -1.33
CA LYS A 59 -11.74 2.63 -0.87
C LYS A 59 -10.97 1.33 -0.57
N ILE A 60 -9.78 1.44 0.02
CA ILE A 60 -8.95 0.30 0.34
C ILE A 60 -8.74 0.24 1.86
N TYR A 61 -9.12 -0.87 2.49
CA TYR A 61 -9.39 -0.90 3.94
C TYR A 61 -8.25 -1.49 4.77
N ASN A 62 -7.30 -2.21 4.16
CA ASN A 62 -6.20 -2.83 4.87
C ASN A 62 -4.85 -2.46 4.24
N VAL A 63 -3.98 -1.83 5.03
CA VAL A 63 -2.58 -1.54 4.68
C VAL A 63 -1.72 -2.32 5.65
N PHE A 64 -1.02 -3.33 5.14
CA PHE A 64 -0.06 -4.09 5.91
C PHE A 64 1.35 -3.53 5.64
N PRO A 65 2.10 -3.12 6.67
CA PRO A 65 3.54 -2.96 6.54
C PRO A 65 4.18 -4.36 6.46
N GLY A 66 5.09 -4.56 5.54
CA GLY A 66 5.92 -5.77 5.50
C GLY A 66 7.12 -5.59 4.57
N ASP A 67 8.23 -6.25 4.93
CA ASP A 67 9.39 -6.47 4.06
C ASP A 67 9.17 -7.63 3.09
N ASP A 68 8.31 -8.58 3.47
CA ASP A 68 7.98 -9.73 2.63
C ASP A 68 7.12 -9.28 1.45
N ARG A 69 7.63 -9.55 0.25
CA ARG A 69 6.97 -9.36 -1.02
C ARG A 69 5.86 -10.40 -1.15
N PRO A 70 4.57 -10.08 -0.95
CA PRO A 70 3.52 -11.11 -1.00
C PRO A 70 3.25 -11.66 -2.43
N TRP A 71 4.02 -11.22 -3.42
CA TRP A 71 3.95 -11.63 -4.83
C TRP A 71 5.04 -12.63 -5.25
N GLU A 72 5.95 -13.00 -4.34
CA GLU A 72 6.86 -14.14 -4.51
C GLU A 72 6.23 -15.46 -4.07
#